data_AF-A0A7W1ZZ07-F1
#
_entry.id   AF-A0A7W1ZZ07-F1
#
_cell.length_a   1.000
_cell.length_b   1.000
_cell.length_c   1.000
_cell.angle_alpha   90.00
_cell.angle_beta   90.00
_cell.angle_gamma   90.00
#
_symmetry.space_group_name_H-M   'P 1'
#
loop_
_entity.id
_entity.type
_entity.pdbx_description
1 polymer ?
#
loop_
_entity_poly.entity_id
_entity_poly.type
_entity_poly.pdbx_seq_one_letter_code
_entity_poly.pdbx_strand_id
1 'polypeptide(L)' 'EYLVQLRVADAKARIAEGMPIADAAAFSGFADQSHLTRHFKRITHLTPGAYAQSCYKRSRRG' A
#
# COMPACT_ATOMS: atom_id res chain seq x y z
N GLU A 1 -2.48 -9.10 15.00
CA GLU A 1 -2.69 -7.68 14.62
C GLU A 1 -1.38 -6.94 14.34
N TYR A 2 -0.35 -6.98 15.21
CA TYR A 2 0.90 -6.21 15.06
C TYR A 2 1.69 -6.46 13.76
N LEU A 3 1.96 -7.73 13.39
CA LEU A 3 2.70 -8.04 12.16
C LEU A 3 2.00 -7.53 10.90
N VAL A 4 0.66 -7.57 10.87
CA VAL A 4 -0.12 -7.05 9.75
C VAL A 4 0.02 -5.54 9.64
N GLN A 5 0.07 -4.82 10.76
CA GLN A 5 0.31 -3.36 10.76
C GLN A 5 1.70 -3.01 10.20
N LEU A 6 2.74 -3.76 10.59
CA LEU A 6 4.08 -3.58 10.03
C LEU A 6 4.11 -3.83 8.52
N ARG A 7 3.47 -4.91 8.05
CA ARG A 7 3.37 -5.22 6.61
C ARG A 7 2.60 -4.14 5.85
N VAL A 8 1.52 -3.60 6.42
CA VAL A 8 0.79 -2.47 5.82
C VAL A 8 1.65 -1.21 5.76
N ALA A 9 2.45 -0.94 6.80
CA ALA A 9 3.35 0.22 6.81
C ALA A 9 4.43 0.10 5.72
N ASP A 10 5.04 -1.07 5.55
CA ASP A 10 6.00 -1.34 4.47
C ASP A 10 5.35 -1.20 3.08
N ALA A 11 4.18 -1.81 2.88
CA ALA A 11 3.46 -1.70 1.60
C ALA A 11 3.10 -0.24 1.27
N LYS A 12 2.73 0.55 2.29
CA LYS A 12 2.43 1.97 2.14
C LYS A 12 3.66 2.76 1.69
N ALA A 13 4.84 2.50 2.26
CA ALA A 13 6.07 3.17 1.85
C ALA A 13 6.41 2.85 0.38
N ARG A 14 6.38 1.57 0.00
CA ARG A 14 6.64 1.12 -1.38
C ARG A 14 5.69 1.72 -2.40
N ILE A 15 4.39 1.79 -2.09
CA ILE A 15 3.40 2.42 -2.97
C ILE A 15 3.67 3.92 -3.13
N ALA A 16 4.12 4.60 -2.06
CA ALA A 16 4.47 6.01 -2.14
C ALA A 16 5.69 6.28 -3.04
N GLU A 17 6.60 5.32 -3.14
CA GLU A 17 7.75 5.33 -4.07
C GLU A 17 7.35 4.97 -5.52
N GLY A 18 6.09 4.63 -5.77
CA GLY A 18 5.56 4.33 -7.10
C GLY A 18 5.58 2.85 -7.47
N MET A 19 5.87 1.95 -6.53
CA MET A 19 5.80 0.51 -6.76
C MET A 19 4.38 0.07 -7.13
N PRO A 20 4.20 -0.81 -8.14
CA PRO A 20 2.91 -1.41 -8.43
C PRO A 20 2.33 -2.12 -7.20
N ILE A 21 1.00 -2.01 -7.00
CA ILE A 21 0.35 -2.50 -5.77
C ILE A 21 0.50 -4.02 -5.62
N ALA A 22 0.49 -4.77 -6.72
CA ALA A 22 0.68 -6.22 -6.69
C ALA A 22 2.08 -6.59 -6.20
N ASP A 23 3.11 -5.88 -6.67
CA ASP A 23 4.49 -6.07 -6.24
C ASP A 23 4.66 -5.66 -4.78
N ALA A 24 4.10 -4.51 -4.38
CA ALA A 24 4.11 -4.06 -2.99
C ALA A 24 3.46 -5.09 -2.05
N ALA A 25 2.40 -5.78 -2.48
CA ALA A 25 1.78 -6.85 -1.72
C ALA A 25 2.75 -8.03 -1.52
N ALA A 26 3.38 -8.51 -2.60
CA ALA A 26 4.33 -9.62 -2.56
C ALA A 26 5.55 -9.29 -1.68
N PHE A 27 6.15 -8.11 -1.87
CA PHE A 27 7.35 -7.72 -1.12
C PHE A 27 7.07 -7.44 0.36
N SER A 28 5.88 -6.97 0.72
CA SER A 28 5.49 -6.76 2.10
C SER A 28 4.93 -8.02 2.77
N GLY A 29 4.99 -9.18 2.12
CA GLY A 29 4.62 -10.47 2.71
C GLY A 29 3.10 -10.73 2.77
N PHE A 30 2.33 -10.14 1.85
CA PHE A 30 0.94 -10.55 1.61
C PHE A 30 0.89 -11.64 0.55
N ALA A 31 -0.07 -12.55 0.70
CA ALA A 31 -0.27 -13.66 -0.24
C ALA A 31 -0.63 -13.18 -1.65
N ASP A 32 -1.39 -12.09 -1.74
CA ASP A 32 -1.78 -11.45 -2.99
C ASP A 32 -2.22 -9.99 -2.73
N GLN A 33 -2.52 -9.28 -3.82
CA GLN A 33 -3.02 -7.91 -3.78
C GLN A 33 -4.37 -7.76 -3.04
N SER A 34 -5.27 -8.74 -3.14
CA SER A 34 -6.58 -8.71 -2.48
C SER A 34 -6.44 -8.79 -0.96
N HIS A 35 -5.52 -9.63 -0.49
CA HIS A 35 -5.15 -9.78 0.92
C HIS A 35 -4.57 -8.48 1.47
N LEU A 36 -3.64 -7.85 0.75
CA LEU A 36 -3.16 -6.50 1.07
C LEU A 36 -4.32 -5.51 1.14
N THR A 37 -5.18 -5.47 0.12
CA THR A 37 -6.27 -4.48 0.00
C THR A 37 -7.23 -4.52 1.19
N ARG A 38 -7.59 -5.72 1.68
CA ARG A 38 -8.45 -5.89 2.85
C ARG A 38 -7.83 -5.28 4.10
N HIS A 39 -6.56 -5.58 4.38
CA HIS A 39 -5.87 -5.08 5.58
C HIS A 39 -5.52 -3.59 5.46
N PHE A 40 -5.07 -3.16 4.29
CA PHE A 40 -4.72 -1.79 4.01
C PHE A 40 -5.92 -0.86 4.21
N LYS A 41 -7.11 -1.21 3.68
CA LYS A 41 -8.34 -0.43 3.90
C LYS A 41 -8.75 -0.40 5.37
N ARG A 42 -8.64 -1.54 6.08
CA ARG A 42 -8.97 -1.61 7.51
C ARG A 42 -8.07 -0.71 8.37
N ILE A 43 -6.78 -0.62 8.04
CA ILE A 43 -5.77 0.07 8.86
C ILE A 43 -5.59 1.55 8.44
N THR A 44 -5.69 1.86 7.15
CA THR A 44 -5.39 3.20 6.61
C THR A 44 -6.62 4.00 6.20
N HIS A 45 -7.80 3.38 6.21
CA HIS A 45 -9.06 3.94 5.70
C HIS A 45 -9.08 4.29 4.20
N LEU A 46 -8.02 3.96 3.47
CA LEU A 46 -7.91 4.16 2.02
C LEU A 46 -7.70 2.81 1.33
N THR A 47 -8.04 2.72 0.04
CA THR A 47 -7.56 1.61 -0.78
C THR A 47 -6.12 1.89 -1.24
N PRO A 48 -5.30 0.86 -1.51
CA PRO A 48 -3.96 1.05 -2.06
C PRO A 48 -3.95 1.91 -3.34
N GLY A 49 -4.96 1.75 -4.22
CA GLY A 49 -5.09 2.54 -5.45
C GLY A 49 -5.39 4.03 -5.21
N ALA A 50 -6.29 4.33 -4.27
CA ALA A 50 -6.57 5.72 -3.90
C ALA A 50 -5.32 6.38 -3.27
N TYR A 51 -4.59 5.64 -2.44
CA TYR A 51 -3.34 6.11 -1.85
C TYR A 51 -2.26 6.34 -2.93
N ALA A 52 -2.05 5.39 -3.85
CA ALA A 52 -1.11 5.53 -4.97
C ALA A 52 -1.41 6.76 -5.84
N GLN A 53 -2.68 6.99 -6.17
CA GLN A 53 -3.09 8.18 -6.94
C GLN A 53 -2.78 9.48 -6.18
N SER A 54 -2.95 9.49 -4.85
CA SER A 54 -2.61 10.64 -4.02
C SER A 54 -1.10 10.93 -4.02
N CYS A 55 -0.27 9.89 -3.98
CA CYS A 55 1.19 10.02 -4.05
C CYS A 55 1.64 10.51 -5.43
N TYR A 56 1.04 9.98 -6.51
CA TYR A 56 1.30 10.45 -7.88
C TYR A 56 0.93 11.93 -8.09
N LYS A 57 -0.21 12.38 -7.54
CA LYS A 57 -0.61 13.79 -7.58
C LYS A 57 0.34 14.70 -6.80
N ARG A 58 1.06 14.17 -5.81
CA ARG A 58 2.06 14.91 -5.04
C ARG A 58 3.37 15.07 -5.82
N SER A 59 3.83 14.03 -6.52
CA SER A 59 5.06 14.10 -7.32
C SER A 59 4.96 15.04 -8.52
N ARG A 60 3.77 15.19 -9.12
CA ARG A 60 3.54 16.12 -10.26
C ARG A 60 3.39 17.60 -9.89
N ARG A 61 3.33 17.92 -8.60
CA ARG A 61 3.19 19.31 -8.11
C ARG A 61 4.52 19.92 -7.65
N GLY A 62 5.62 19.17 -7.77
CA GLY A 62 6.98 19.63 -7.49
C GLY A 62 7.73 19.94 -8.78
#